data_AF-A0AAD1T560-F1
#
_entry.id   AF-A0AAD1T560-F1
#
_cell.length_a   1.000
_cell.length_b   1.000
_cell.length_c   1.000
_cell.angle_alpha   90.00
_cell.angle_beta   90.00
_cell.angle_gamma   90.00
#
_symmetry.space_group_name_H-M   'P 1'
#
loop_
_entity.id
_entity.type
_entity.pdbx_description
1 polymer ?
#
loop_
_entity_poly.entity_id
_entity_poly.type
_entity_poly.pdbx_seq_one_letter_code
_entity_poly.pdbx_strand_id
1 'polypeptide(L)'
;LSHRILQQSTAEGGVGLPDIHAYYKAAILEAAVKLHTNKGIYQWVDMEAAQLGTTPLVDLLWTPKIHRPKDKTPFPTTSLTMHHWDKIRHKHNVTHKFHPRTPLTALKAISPWLSLNSWVKMGITTIEQTMNCNHIKPFPDLQQEFKLTNSS
;
A
#
# COMPACT_ATOMS: atom_id res chain seq x y z
N LEU A 1 -38.45 -28.20 -31.11
CA LEU A 1 -38.75 -29.26 -30.12
C LEU A 1 -37.49 -30.12 -30.03
N SER A 2 -36.77 -30.29 -28.93
CA SER A 2 -37.03 -30.09 -27.51
C SER A 2 -35.66 -30.07 -26.80
N HIS A 3 -35.47 -29.15 -25.86
CA HIS A 3 -34.35 -29.21 -24.91
C HIS A 3 -34.52 -30.44 -24.03
N ARG A 4 -33.67 -31.46 -24.21
CA ARG A 4 -33.57 -32.56 -23.24
C ARG A 4 -32.35 -32.31 -22.36
N ILE A 5 -32.64 -31.68 -21.21
CA ILE A 5 -31.73 -31.54 -20.08
C ILE A 5 -31.35 -32.95 -19.64
N LEU A 6 -30.06 -33.27 -19.65
CA LEU A 6 -29.52 -34.46 -19.00
C LEU A 6 -29.52 -34.18 -17.49
N GLN A 7 -30.65 -34.42 -16.82
CA GLN A 7 -30.71 -34.53 -15.38
C GLN A 7 -30.02 -35.83 -14.98
N GLN A 8 -28.84 -35.73 -14.37
CA GLN A 8 -28.16 -36.86 -13.76
C GLN A 8 -28.66 -37.08 -12.32
N SER A 9 -28.94 -38.34 -12.03
CA SER A 9 -29.48 -38.88 -10.78
C SER A 9 -28.61 -38.55 -9.56
N THR A 10 -29.21 -37.91 -8.56
CA THR A 10 -28.67 -37.68 -7.21
C THR A 10 -29.00 -38.86 -6.29
N ALA A 11 -28.77 -40.09 -6.75
CA ALA A 11 -28.93 -41.28 -5.94
C ALA A 11 -27.57 -41.98 -5.88
N GLU A 12 -26.99 -42.01 -4.68
CA GLU A 12 -25.90 -42.89 -4.27
C GLU A 12 -24.48 -42.51 -4.73
N GLY A 13 -23.77 -41.77 -3.87
CA GLY A 13 -22.30 -41.89 -3.77
C GLY A 13 -21.45 -41.11 -4.78
N GLY A 14 -22.04 -40.22 -5.57
CA GLY A 14 -21.27 -39.31 -6.42
C GLY A 14 -20.43 -38.38 -5.55
N VAL A 15 -19.13 -38.63 -5.44
CA VAL A 15 -18.16 -37.58 -5.09
C VAL A 15 -18.29 -36.56 -6.20
N GLY A 16 -19.23 -35.62 -6.03
CA GLY A 16 -19.45 -34.53 -6.94
C GLY A 16 -18.10 -33.85 -7.07
N LEU A 17 -17.45 -34.04 -8.22
CA LEU A 17 -16.17 -33.43 -8.49
C LEU A 17 -16.34 -31.96 -8.15
N PRO A 18 -15.65 -31.44 -7.11
CA PRO A 18 -15.77 -30.03 -6.79
C PRO A 18 -15.40 -29.30 -8.07
N ASP A 19 -16.22 -28.31 -8.43
CA ASP A 19 -15.96 -27.48 -9.60
C ASP A 19 -14.48 -27.08 -9.57
N ILE A 20 -13.69 -27.64 -10.48
CA ILE A 20 -12.23 -27.56 -10.45
C ILE A 20 -11.81 -26.09 -10.53
N HIS A 21 -12.61 -25.27 -11.21
CA HIS A 21 -12.39 -23.84 -11.32
C HIS A 21 -12.71 -23.11 -10.01
N ALA A 22 -13.76 -23.51 -9.30
CA ALA A 22 -14.05 -22.99 -7.96
C ALA A 22 -12.97 -23.42 -6.96
N TYR A 23 -12.49 -24.67 -7.03
CA TYR A 23 -11.42 -25.20 -6.18
C TYR A 23 -10.09 -24.48 -6.44
N TYR A 24 -9.74 -24.26 -7.71
CA TYR A 24 -8.56 -23.50 -8.10
C TYR A 24 -8.60 -22.05 -7.59
N LYS A 25 -9.75 -21.38 -7.74
CA LYS A 25 -9.95 -20.03 -7.18
C LYS A 25 -9.83 -20.02 -5.66
N ALA A 26 -10.45 -20.99 -4.98
CA ALA A 26 -10.38 -21.13 -3.53
C ALA A 26 -8.94 -21.38 -3.06
N ALA A 27 -8.16 -22.19 -3.76
CA ALA A 27 -6.76 -22.45 -3.44
C ALA A 27 -5.88 -21.21 -3.62
N ILE A 28 -6.11 -20.41 -4.67
CA ILE A 28 -5.40 -19.13 -4.86
C ILE A 28 -5.77 -18.13 -3.76
N LEU A 29 -7.07 -18.02 -3.44
CA LEU A 29 -7.54 -17.15 -2.36
C LEU A 29 -7.00 -17.60 -1.00
N GLU A 30 -6.94 -18.91 -0.73
CA GLU A 30 -6.36 -19.45 0.49
C GLU A 30 -4.85 -19.16 0.56
N ALA A 31 -4.12 -19.27 -0.55
CA ALA A 31 -2.71 -18.91 -0.61
C ALA A 31 -2.49 -17.40 -0.36
N ALA A 32 -3.33 -16.54 -0.96
CA ALA A 32 -3.32 -15.10 -0.72
C ALA A 32 -3.63 -14.79 0.75
N VAL A 33 -4.66 -15.42 1.31
CA VAL A 33 -5.03 -15.30 2.72
C VAL A 33 -3.90 -15.78 3.61
N LYS A 34 -3.27 -16.93 3.35
CA LYS A 34 -2.12 -17.44 4.11
C LYS A 34 -0.91 -16.51 4.06
N LEU A 35 -0.66 -15.85 2.93
CA LEU A 35 0.36 -14.81 2.85
C LEU A 35 0.01 -13.60 3.74
N HIS A 36 -1.28 -13.30 3.96
CA HIS A 36 -1.73 -12.13 4.72
C HIS A 36 -2.16 -12.43 6.17
N THR A 37 -2.31 -13.69 6.56
CA THR A 37 -2.83 -14.10 7.88
C THR A 37 -1.71 -14.73 8.71
N ASN A 38 -1.20 -13.96 9.67
CA ASN A 38 0.02 -14.28 10.42
C ASN A 38 -0.11 -15.46 11.38
N LYS A 39 0.79 -16.45 11.24
CA LYS A 39 1.36 -17.22 12.35
C LYS A 39 2.88 -17.30 12.18
N GLY A 40 3.60 -16.25 12.62
CA GLY A 40 5.07 -16.26 12.73
C GLY A 40 5.83 -15.21 11.90
N ILE A 41 5.67 -13.94 12.27
CA ILE A 41 6.52 -12.75 12.04
C ILE A 41 7.61 -12.85 10.94
N TYR A 42 7.19 -12.70 9.69
CA TYR A 42 7.85 -11.77 8.76
C TYR A 42 6.73 -10.92 8.18
N GLN A 43 6.71 -9.63 8.48
CA GLN A 43 5.79 -8.73 7.80
C GLN A 43 6.15 -8.77 6.30
N TRP A 44 5.18 -8.62 5.40
CA TRP A 44 5.45 -8.53 3.96
C TRP A 44 6.60 -7.55 3.64
N VAL A 45 6.66 -6.47 4.40
CA VAL A 45 7.74 -5.47 4.37
C VAL A 45 9.11 -6.09 4.66
N ASP A 46 9.21 -7.00 5.61
CA ASP A 46 10.47 -7.69 5.97
C ASP A 46 10.93 -8.62 4.84
N MET A 47 9.99 -9.33 4.20
CA MET A 47 10.29 -10.18 3.03
C MET A 47 10.75 -9.34 1.84
N GLU A 48 10.05 -8.23 1.56
CA GLU A 48 10.43 -7.28 0.50
C GLU A 48 11.79 -6.63 0.79
N ALA A 49 12.03 -6.22 2.03
CA ALA A 49 13.30 -5.64 2.47
C ALA A 49 14.46 -6.62 2.33
N ALA A 50 14.28 -7.89 2.71
CA ALA A 50 15.30 -8.93 2.57
C ALA A 50 15.75 -9.12 1.12
N GLN A 51 14.82 -9.06 0.16
CA GLN A 51 15.17 -9.19 -1.27
C GLN A 51 15.94 -7.97 -1.78
N LEU A 52 15.57 -6.77 -1.34
CA LEU A 52 16.21 -5.51 -1.72
C LEU A 52 17.60 -5.33 -1.06
N GLY A 53 17.86 -6.05 0.04
CA GLY A 53 19.13 -6.03 0.76
C GLY A 53 19.30 -4.76 1.58
N THR A 54 20.34 -3.97 1.31
CA THR A 54 20.69 -2.80 2.14
C THR A 54 19.90 -1.53 1.79
N THR A 55 19.17 -1.50 0.66
CA THR A 55 18.43 -0.30 0.26
C THR A 55 17.05 -0.27 0.91
N PRO A 56 16.74 0.75 1.74
CA PRO A 56 15.42 0.87 2.34
C PRO A 56 14.35 1.05 1.25
N LEU A 57 13.21 0.37 1.42
CA LEU A 57 12.07 0.44 0.50
C LEU A 57 11.60 1.88 0.25
N VAL A 58 11.61 2.70 1.30
CA VAL A 58 11.26 4.13 1.22
C VAL A 58 12.18 4.89 0.27
N ASP A 59 13.48 4.58 0.23
CA ASP A 59 14.43 5.33 -0.60
C ASP A 59 14.32 4.93 -2.08
N LEU A 60 13.86 3.71 -2.37
CA LEU A 60 13.58 3.27 -3.74
C LEU A 60 12.47 4.09 -4.41
N LEU A 61 11.47 4.53 -3.65
CA LEU A 61 10.39 5.39 -4.15
C LEU A 61 10.96 6.74 -4.64
N TRP A 62 11.96 7.27 -3.95
CA TRP A 62 12.56 8.56 -4.30
C TRP A 62 13.71 8.44 -5.31
N THR A 63 14.31 7.26 -5.43
CA THR A 63 15.36 6.96 -6.42
C THR A 63 14.78 6.95 -7.83
N PRO A 64 15.32 7.72 -8.79
CA PRO A 64 14.88 7.68 -10.18
C PRO A 64 15.03 6.29 -10.79
N LYS A 65 14.09 5.88 -11.66
CA LYS A 65 14.06 4.55 -12.27
C LYS A 65 15.40 4.12 -12.89
N ILE A 66 16.15 5.04 -13.48
CA ILE A 66 17.45 4.78 -14.12
C ILE A 66 18.56 4.42 -13.11
N HIS A 67 18.45 4.86 -11.85
CA HIS A 67 19.43 4.66 -10.79
C HIS A 67 19.05 3.53 -9.83
N ARG A 68 17.90 2.87 -10.03
CA ARG A 68 17.49 1.74 -9.18
C ARG A 68 18.36 0.51 -9.46
N PRO A 69 18.64 -0.33 -8.45
CA PRO A 69 19.37 -1.58 -8.63
C PRO A 69 18.68 -2.45 -9.68
N LYS A 70 19.40 -2.85 -10.73
CA LYS A 70 18.87 -3.72 -11.80
C LYS A 70 19.00 -5.20 -11.46
N ASP A 71 19.92 -5.51 -10.56
CA ASP A 71 20.31 -6.89 -10.22
C ASP A 71 19.31 -7.57 -9.27
N LYS A 72 18.33 -6.80 -8.79
CA LYS A 72 17.31 -7.25 -7.84
C LYS A 72 15.94 -6.89 -8.36
N THR A 73 15.21 -7.89 -8.84
CA THR A 73 13.81 -7.71 -9.21
C THR A 73 12.97 -7.56 -7.95
N PRO A 74 12.32 -6.40 -7.71
CA PRO A 74 11.43 -6.24 -6.57
C PRO A 74 10.23 -7.18 -6.70
N PHE A 75 9.57 -7.48 -5.59
CA PHE A 75 8.28 -8.18 -5.63
C PHE A 75 7.28 -7.45 -6.57
N PRO A 76 6.31 -8.16 -7.17
CA PRO A 76 5.31 -7.55 -8.04
C PRO A 76 4.56 -6.39 -7.37
N THR A 77 4.27 -6.50 -6.08
CA THR A 77 3.65 -5.47 -5.22
C THR A 77 4.50 -4.21 -5.13
N THR A 78 5.78 -4.36 -4.79
CA THR A 78 6.75 -3.27 -4.75
C THR A 78 6.89 -2.61 -6.12
N SER A 79 7.03 -3.43 -7.17
CA SER A 79 7.19 -2.96 -8.55
C SER A 79 5.98 -2.14 -9.02
N LEU A 80 4.77 -2.62 -8.72
CA LEU A 80 3.53 -1.91 -9.03
C LEU A 80 3.42 -0.60 -8.24
N THR A 81 3.77 -0.62 -6.96
CA THR A 81 3.79 0.56 -6.09
C THR A 81 4.76 1.62 -6.62
N MET A 82 5.99 1.23 -6.94
CA MET A 82 6.99 2.12 -7.52
C MET A 82 6.54 2.71 -8.87
N HIS A 83 5.91 1.91 -9.73
CA HIS A 83 5.39 2.37 -11.01
C HIS A 83 4.28 3.43 -10.85
N HIS A 84 3.35 3.21 -9.93
CA HIS A 84 2.31 4.20 -9.62
C HIS A 84 2.91 5.46 -9.01
N TRP A 85 3.86 5.28 -8.09
CA TRP A 85 4.56 6.40 -7.49
C TRP A 85 5.32 7.24 -8.52
N ASP A 86 6.05 6.63 -9.45
CA ASP A 86 6.74 7.34 -10.53
C ASP A 86 5.78 8.14 -11.40
N LYS A 87 4.60 7.59 -11.72
CA LYS A 87 3.55 8.32 -12.46
C LYS A 87 3.05 9.54 -11.70
N ILE A 88 2.74 9.39 -10.41
CA ILE A 88 2.26 10.49 -9.55
C ILE A 88 3.34 11.56 -9.45
N ARG A 89 4.57 11.14 -9.14
CA ARG A 89 5.74 12.01 -9.01
C ARG A 89 5.96 12.84 -10.27
N HIS A 90 5.87 12.21 -11.44
CA HIS A 90 6.06 12.90 -12.71
C HIS A 90 4.90 13.84 -13.04
N LYS A 91 3.65 13.41 -12.80
CA LYS A 91 2.45 14.23 -12.99
C LYS A 91 2.47 15.50 -12.13
N HIS A 92 3.03 15.41 -10.93
CA HIS A 92 3.04 16.49 -9.95
C HIS A 92 4.41 17.20 -9.83
N ASN A 93 5.36 16.92 -10.74
CA ASN A 93 6.70 17.51 -10.78
C ASN A 93 7.48 17.43 -9.45
N VAL A 94 7.30 16.37 -8.68
CA VAL A 94 7.99 16.19 -7.40
C VAL A 94 9.33 15.52 -7.63
N THR A 95 10.42 16.27 -7.64
CA THR A 95 11.74 15.70 -7.97
C THR A 95 12.48 15.11 -6.78
N HIS A 96 12.08 15.40 -5.55
CA HIS A 96 12.84 15.02 -4.37
C HIS A 96 11.92 14.71 -3.18
N LYS A 97 12.44 13.93 -2.23
CA LYS A 97 11.80 13.66 -0.95
C LYS A 97 11.59 15.00 -0.23
N PHE A 98 10.40 15.19 0.35
CA PHE A 98 10.16 16.38 1.16
C PHE A 98 11.08 16.40 2.37
N HIS A 99 11.68 17.57 2.63
CA HIS A 99 12.45 17.79 3.82
C HIS A 99 11.49 17.98 5.01
N PRO A 100 11.84 17.60 6.25
CA PRO A 100 10.98 17.84 7.41
C PRO A 100 10.54 19.30 7.55
N ARG A 101 11.44 20.24 7.22
CA ARG A 101 11.16 21.69 7.21
C ARG A 101 10.31 22.18 6.04
N THR A 102 9.92 21.31 5.10
CA THR A 102 9.05 21.70 4.00
C THR A 102 7.67 22.09 4.56
N PRO A 103 7.05 23.17 4.05
CA PRO A 103 5.70 23.54 4.43
C PRO A 103 4.71 22.42 4.21
N LEU A 104 3.80 22.20 5.16
CA LEU A 104 2.78 21.15 5.07
C LEU A 104 1.92 21.32 3.81
N THR A 105 1.66 22.57 3.41
CA THR A 105 0.90 22.92 2.20
C THR A 105 1.52 22.39 0.91
N ALA A 106 2.84 22.13 0.87
CA ALA A 106 3.51 21.52 -0.28
C ALA A 106 2.99 20.11 -0.57
N LEU A 107 2.42 19.41 0.42
CA LEU A 107 1.80 18.09 0.21
C LEU A 107 0.59 18.14 -0.73
N LYS A 108 -0.07 19.31 -0.87
CA LYS A 108 -1.13 19.52 -1.87
C LYS A 108 -0.64 19.34 -3.29
N ALA A 109 0.67 19.51 -3.54
CA ALA A 109 1.24 19.24 -4.85
C ALA A 109 1.04 17.77 -5.24
N ILE A 110 1.15 16.83 -4.30
CA ILE A 110 0.96 15.38 -4.56
C ILE A 110 -0.49 14.95 -4.38
N SER A 111 -1.18 15.53 -3.39
CA SER A 111 -2.53 15.18 -3.01
C SER A 111 -3.42 16.43 -2.97
N PRO A 112 -3.95 16.88 -4.13
CA PRO A 112 -4.72 18.11 -4.21
C PRO A 112 -6.00 18.11 -3.37
N TRP A 113 -6.55 16.93 -3.07
CA TRP A 113 -7.74 16.76 -2.24
C TRP A 113 -7.47 16.89 -0.74
N LEU A 114 -6.21 17.02 -0.32
CA LEU A 114 -5.84 17.13 1.08
C LEU A 114 -6.20 18.52 1.64
N SER A 115 -7.22 18.56 2.52
CA SER A 115 -7.64 19.79 3.21
C SER A 115 -6.72 20.10 4.39
N LEU A 116 -5.58 20.74 4.11
CA LEU A 116 -4.59 21.11 5.13
C LEU A 116 -4.81 22.50 5.75
N ASN A 117 -5.82 23.24 5.28
CA ASN A 117 -6.02 24.62 5.71
C ASN A 117 -6.39 24.71 7.21
N SER A 118 -7.16 23.74 7.72
CA SER A 118 -7.49 23.66 9.15
C SER A 118 -6.26 23.37 10.00
N TRP A 119 -5.38 22.46 9.54
CA TRP A 119 -4.16 22.07 10.25
C TRP A 119 -3.17 23.24 10.33
N VAL A 120 -3.01 23.99 9.23
CA VAL A 120 -2.16 25.19 9.20
C VAL A 120 -2.71 26.28 10.13
N LYS A 121 -4.03 26.49 10.16
CA LYS A 121 -4.68 27.44 11.09
C LYS A 121 -4.49 27.05 12.55
N MET A 122 -4.36 25.76 12.83
CA MET A 122 -4.12 25.21 14.18
C MET A 122 -2.63 25.17 14.58
N GLY A 123 -1.73 25.65 13.70
CA GLY A 123 -0.30 25.81 14.01
C GLY A 123 0.62 24.75 13.38
N ILE A 124 0.08 23.79 12.64
CA ILE A 124 0.89 22.78 11.92
C ILE A 124 1.28 23.34 10.55
N THR A 125 2.46 23.96 10.50
CA THR A 125 2.97 24.67 9.32
C THR A 125 3.97 23.86 8.51
N THR A 126 4.70 22.94 9.16
CA THR A 126 5.76 22.13 8.56
C THR A 126 5.52 20.64 8.75
N ILE A 127 6.14 19.81 7.91
CA ILE A 127 6.03 18.35 7.99
C ILE A 127 6.66 17.83 9.30
N GLU A 128 7.77 18.44 9.75
CA GLU A 128 8.47 18.08 10.99
C GLU A 128 7.56 18.08 12.21
N GLN A 129 6.61 19.02 12.29
CA GLN A 129 5.67 19.10 13.41
C GLN A 129 4.73 17.89 13.48
N THR A 130 4.54 17.18 12.36
CA THR A 130 3.78 15.92 12.28
C THR A 130 4.62 14.68 12.60
N MET A 131 5.90 14.87 12.91
CA MET A 131 6.86 13.79 13.15
C MET A 131 7.49 13.92 14.54
N ASN A 132 7.84 12.78 15.14
CA ASN A 132 8.70 12.69 16.30
C ASN A 132 10.00 12.02 15.85
N CYS A 133 11.07 12.81 15.74
CA CYS A 133 12.35 12.40 15.15
C CYS A 133 12.15 11.85 13.72
N ASN A 134 12.12 10.52 13.57
CA ASN A 134 11.96 9.81 12.29
C ASN A 134 10.62 9.08 12.14
N HIS A 135 9.72 9.20 13.12
CA HIS A 135 8.42 8.53 13.11
C HIS A 135 7.29 9.54 12.96
N ILE A 136 6.23 9.16 12.25
CA ILE A 136 5.01 9.97 12.16
C ILE A 136 4.34 9.93 13.54
N LYS A 137 3.97 11.10 14.08
CA LYS A 137 3.22 11.17 15.34
C LYS A 137 1.85 10.50 15.16
N PRO A 138 1.41 9.65 16.10
CA PRO A 138 0.03 9.22 16.16
C PRO A 138 -0.92 10.40 16.09
N PHE A 139 -2.05 10.24 15.40
CA PHE A 139 -3.06 11.30 15.31
C PHE A 139 -3.53 11.82 16.68
N PRO A 140 -3.77 10.98 17.71
CA PRO A 140 -4.14 11.45 19.05
C PRO A 140 -3.15 12.46 19.65
N ASP A 141 -1.85 12.24 19.43
CA ASP A 141 -0.80 13.13 19.94
C ASP A 141 -0.86 14.50 19.25
N LEU A 142 -1.11 14.49 17.93
CA LEU A 142 -1.32 15.72 17.16
C LEU A 142 -2.58 16.46 17.60
N GLN A 143 -3.65 15.74 17.97
CA GLN A 143 -4.86 16.35 18.49
C GLN A 143 -4.62 17.03 19.84
N GLN A 144 -3.86 16.39 20.73
CA GLN A 144 -3.54 16.95 22.03
C GLN A 144 -2.63 18.18 21.92
N GLU A 145 -1.62 18.13 21.05
CA GLU A 145 -0.62 19.20 20.88
C GLU A 145 -1.18 20.42 20.15
N PHE A 146 -1.93 20.21 19.06
CA PHE A 146 -2.43 21.28 18.18
C PHE A 146 -3.93 21.55 18.32
N LYS A 147 -4.62 20.89 19.26
CA LYS A 147 -6.07 21.02 19.47
C LYS A 147 -6.87 20.77 18.18
N LEU A 148 -6.45 19.79 17.37
CA LEU A 148 -7.12 19.44 16.13
C LEU A 148 -8.53 18.90 16.43
N THR A 149 -9.56 19.65 16.04
CA THR A 149 -10.94 19.16 16.08
C THR A 149 -11.14 18.13 14.97
N ASN A 150 -11.77 16.99 15.29
CA ASN A 150 -12.22 16.03 14.28
C ASN A 150 -13.17 16.76 13.33
N SER A 151 -12.67 17.20 12.16
CA SER A 151 -13.54 17.61 11.07
C SER A 151 -14.02 16.33 10.39
N SER A 152 -15.28 16.01 10.65
CA SER A 152 -16.08 14.96 10.03
C SER A 152 -15.99 14.95 8.50
#